data_AF-A0AAU4Z5S2-F1
#
_entry.id   AF-A0AAU4Z5S2-F1
#
_cell.length_a   1.000
_cell.length_b   1.000
_cell.length_c   1.000
_cell.angle_alpha   90.00
_cell.angle_beta   90.00
_cell.angle_gamma   90.00
#
_symmetry.space_group_name_H-M   'P 1'
#
loop_
_entity.id
_entity.type
_entity.pdbx_description
1 polymer ?
#
loop_
_entity_poly.entity_id
_entity_poly.type
_entity_poly.pdbx_seq_one_letter_code
_entity_poly.pdbx_strand_id
1 'polypeptide(L)'
;MLGNVSAGVEALARRSGRELRRLTLALTNSSVYGKVAERSSRPRGLLYAATAIRAAAANHADSVQVPENGQLALNPPLSAARSASLSTRSVHPRTLYLLNTVIRTVGGSVTVENPLAHLTKGEVCRAAVRAGLPLAVLAQGMCCGAPPRQRRGLPYDNCGVCFPCLVRRSGLLARTGIDPTPYETTPRHPSLSTERAEHWRTLRIWLGRPYTMFDLIGDVPLPPGTSAANWLQVIESGRAELRAMVRWAESEAPGAA
;
A
#
# COMPACT_ATOMS: atom_id res chain seq x y z
N MET A 1 20.72 0.41 -1.93
CA MET A 1 19.24 0.33 -1.82
C MET A 1 18.59 1.52 -1.10
N LEU A 2 19.31 2.33 -0.30
CA LEU A 2 18.79 3.59 0.25
C LEU A 2 18.70 4.75 -0.78
N GLY A 3 19.34 4.59 -1.95
CA GLY A 3 19.47 5.64 -2.97
C GLY A 3 18.14 6.06 -3.62
N ASN A 4 17.29 5.12 -4.02
CA ASN A 4 16.03 5.44 -4.73
C ASN A 4 14.99 6.11 -3.82
N VAL A 5 14.92 5.70 -2.54
CA VAL A 5 14.07 6.37 -1.54
C VAL A 5 14.60 7.77 -1.23
N SER A 6 15.92 7.97 -1.21
CA SER A 6 16.53 9.30 -1.04
C SER A 6 16.19 10.23 -2.19
N ALA A 7 16.33 9.76 -3.43
CA ALA A 7 16.02 10.56 -4.62
C ALA A 7 14.56 11.03 -4.68
N GLY A 8 13.61 10.15 -4.32
CA GLY A 8 12.19 10.52 -4.22
C GLY A 8 11.90 11.54 -3.12
N VAL A 9 12.53 11.41 -1.96
CA VAL A 9 12.42 12.37 -0.84
C VAL A 9 13.05 13.71 -1.22
N GLU A 10 14.23 13.72 -1.82
CA GLU A 10 14.91 14.94 -2.28
C GLU A 10 14.10 15.67 -3.37
N ALA A 11 13.50 14.92 -4.30
CA ALA A 11 12.60 15.50 -5.31
C ALA A 11 11.37 16.15 -4.66
N LEU A 12 10.81 15.53 -3.62
CA LEU A 12 9.71 16.09 -2.84
C LEU A 12 10.13 17.34 -2.08
N ALA A 13 11.34 17.36 -1.47
CA ALA A 13 11.88 18.54 -0.79
C ALA A 13 11.97 19.73 -1.75
N ARG A 14 12.67 19.53 -2.88
CA ARG A 14 12.85 20.57 -3.91
C ARG A 14 11.53 21.13 -4.40
N ARG A 15 10.53 20.27 -4.61
CA ARG A 15 9.22 20.66 -5.14
C ARG A 15 8.33 21.35 -4.10
N SER A 16 8.34 20.87 -2.86
CA SER A 16 7.50 21.42 -1.80
C SER A 16 8.01 22.76 -1.27
N GLY A 17 9.30 23.06 -1.46
CA GLY A 17 9.93 24.23 -0.84
C GLY A 17 9.97 24.14 0.69
N ARG A 18 9.72 22.95 1.25
CA ARG A 18 9.66 22.70 2.69
C ARG A 18 10.91 21.95 3.13
N GLU A 19 11.33 22.21 4.36
CA GLU A 19 12.33 21.40 5.03
C GLU A 19 11.81 19.97 5.22
N LEU A 20 12.54 18.99 4.71
CA LEU A 20 12.23 17.58 4.94
C LEU A 20 13.14 17.00 6.01
N ARG A 21 12.53 16.58 7.11
CA ARG A 21 13.23 15.85 8.18
C ARG A 21 12.96 14.35 8.05
N ARG A 22 14.03 13.59 7.82
CA ARG A 22 13.95 12.12 7.78
C ARG A 22 14.15 11.54 9.17
N LEU A 23 13.15 10.80 9.67
CA LEU A 23 13.26 10.03 10.91
C LEU A 23 13.58 8.57 10.58
N THR A 24 14.70 8.06 11.12
CA THR A 24 15.09 6.65 10.94
C THR A 24 14.68 5.84 12.17
N LEU A 25 13.89 4.79 11.94
CA LEU A 25 13.45 3.87 12.98
C LEU A 25 14.06 2.49 12.75
N ALA A 26 14.70 1.94 13.78
CA ALA A 26 15.19 0.57 13.78
C ALA A 26 14.20 -0.33 14.55
N LEU A 27 13.69 -1.37 13.90
CA LEU A 27 13.09 -2.50 14.61
C LEU A 27 14.17 -3.55 14.85
N THR A 28 14.54 -3.74 16.11
CA THR A 28 15.38 -4.86 16.52
C THR A 28 14.48 -6.01 16.97
N ASN A 29 14.58 -7.15 16.27
CA ASN A 29 13.91 -8.40 16.68
C ASN A 29 14.82 -9.24 17.60
N SER A 30 15.68 -8.59 18.38
CA SER A 30 16.56 -9.26 19.36
C SER A 30 15.86 -9.27 20.73
N SER A 31 16.02 -10.35 21.48
CA SER A 31 15.54 -10.41 22.87
C SER A 31 16.28 -9.36 23.69
N VAL A 32 15.55 -8.39 24.23
CA VAL A 32 16.08 -7.44 25.20
C VAL A 32 15.49 -7.81 26.56
N TYR A 33 16.33 -7.90 27.58
CA TYR A 33 15.93 -8.20 28.97
C TYR A 33 15.17 -9.53 29.17
N GLY A 34 15.60 -10.61 28.51
CA GLY A 34 14.98 -11.94 28.68
C GLY A 34 13.56 -12.09 28.14
N LYS A 35 13.01 -11.06 27.46
CA LYS A 35 11.69 -11.12 26.83
C LYS A 35 11.77 -11.74 25.44
N VAL A 36 10.76 -12.55 25.10
CA VAL A 36 10.60 -13.12 23.76
C VAL A 36 10.54 -12.00 22.74
N ALA A 37 11.44 -12.03 21.75
CA ALA A 37 11.45 -11.04 20.69
C ALA A 37 10.19 -11.13 19.82
N GLU A 38 9.60 -9.98 19.48
CA GLU A 38 8.49 -9.90 18.54
C GLU A 38 8.95 -10.25 17.12
N ARG A 39 8.59 -11.44 16.63
CA ARG A 39 9.10 -11.99 15.35
C ARG A 39 8.19 -11.72 14.15
N SER A 40 6.92 -11.37 14.37
CA SER A 40 5.92 -11.27 13.30
C SER A 40 6.01 -9.96 12.50
N SER A 41 6.68 -8.93 13.05
CA SER A 41 6.77 -7.59 12.48
C SER A 41 5.41 -6.88 12.28
N ARG A 42 4.33 -7.43 12.86
CA ARG A 42 2.97 -6.87 12.85
C ARG A 42 2.86 -5.47 13.47
N PRO A 43 3.58 -5.09 14.55
CA PRO A 43 3.42 -3.76 15.15
C PRO A 43 4.14 -2.63 14.39
N ARG A 44 4.82 -2.92 13.27
CA ARG A 44 5.59 -1.89 12.52
C ARG A 44 4.75 -0.67 12.14
N GLY A 45 3.54 -0.89 11.64
CA GLY A 45 2.65 0.22 11.26
C GLY A 45 2.26 1.09 12.46
N LEU A 46 2.01 0.48 13.62
CA LEU A 46 1.74 1.22 14.85
C LEU A 46 2.96 2.00 15.31
N LEU A 47 4.17 1.42 15.24
CA LEU A 47 5.40 2.13 15.60
C LEU A 47 5.61 3.37 14.69
N TYR A 48 5.38 3.23 13.39
CA TYR A 48 5.51 4.35 12.45
C TYR A 48 4.49 5.45 12.75
N ALA A 49 3.23 5.07 12.97
CA ALA A 49 2.18 6.02 13.32
C ALA A 49 2.47 6.72 14.66
N ALA A 50 2.83 5.97 15.71
CA ALA A 50 3.16 6.51 17.03
C ALA A 50 4.35 7.49 16.97
N THR A 51 5.38 7.16 16.17
CA THR A 51 6.51 8.07 15.96
C THR A 51 6.07 9.35 15.26
N ALA A 52 5.25 9.23 14.22
CA ALA A 52 4.73 10.38 13.48
C ALA A 52 3.85 11.27 14.37
N ILE A 53 2.98 10.67 15.21
CA ILE A 53 2.15 11.38 16.19
C ILE A 53 3.03 12.13 17.19
N ARG A 54 4.05 11.49 17.74
CA ARG A 54 4.99 12.14 18.67
C ARG A 54 5.70 13.31 17.99
N ALA A 55 6.16 13.13 16.75
CA ALA A 55 6.81 14.20 16.00
C ALA A 55 5.84 15.36 15.72
N ALA A 56 4.60 15.07 15.33
CA ALA A 56 3.59 16.10 15.11
C ALA A 56 3.30 16.89 16.40
N ALA A 57 3.07 16.20 17.52
CA ALA A 57 2.83 16.84 18.81
C ALA A 57 4.01 17.73 19.24
N ALA A 58 5.25 17.26 19.07
CA ALA A 58 6.44 18.01 19.43
C ALA A 58 6.70 19.24 18.54
N ASN A 59 6.09 19.30 17.35
CA ASN A 59 6.21 20.42 16.41
C ASN A 59 4.90 21.19 16.25
N HIS A 60 3.94 21.02 17.17
CA HIS A 60 2.64 21.70 17.13
C HIS A 60 1.88 21.52 15.81
N ALA A 61 2.00 20.35 15.18
CA ALA A 61 1.22 20.00 14.00
C ALA A 61 -0.08 19.31 14.42
N ASP A 62 -1.20 19.77 13.85
CA ASP A 62 -2.53 19.25 14.19
C ASP A 62 -2.81 17.86 13.62
N SER A 63 -2.07 17.45 12.58
CA SER A 63 -2.35 16.21 11.86
C SER A 63 -1.12 15.43 11.39
N VAL A 64 -1.31 14.13 11.21
CA VAL A 64 -0.39 13.18 10.59
C VAL A 64 -1.09 12.56 9.40
N GLN A 65 -0.52 12.73 8.22
CA GLN A 65 -1.03 12.11 7.00
C GLN A 65 -0.31 10.79 6.72
N VAL A 66 -1.09 9.72 6.52
CA VAL A 66 -0.58 8.40 6.13
C VAL A 66 -1.18 8.04 4.77
N PRO A 67 -0.59 8.55 3.67
CA PRO A 67 -1.17 8.47 2.34
C PRO A 67 -1.07 7.04 1.77
N GLU A 68 -2.20 6.35 1.70
CA GLU A 68 -2.34 5.06 1.03
C GLU A 68 -3.63 5.03 0.21
N ASN A 69 -3.58 4.45 -0.99
CA ASN A 69 -4.76 4.35 -1.84
C ASN A 69 -5.83 3.45 -1.22
N GLY A 70 -7.10 3.68 -1.55
CA GLY A 70 -8.23 2.99 -0.93
C GLY A 70 -8.20 1.45 -1.06
N GLN A 71 -7.69 0.91 -2.17
CA GLN A 71 -7.58 -0.53 -2.37
C GLN A 71 -6.63 -1.17 -1.36
N LEU A 72 -5.48 -0.53 -1.08
CA LEU A 72 -4.50 -1.00 -0.09
C LEU A 72 -4.81 -0.53 1.33
N ALA A 73 -5.59 0.53 1.51
CA ALA A 73 -6.07 0.94 2.82
C ALA A 73 -7.09 -0.08 3.37
N LEU A 74 -8.05 -0.50 2.55
CA LEU A 74 -8.95 -1.59 2.90
C LEU A 74 -8.24 -2.95 2.85
N ASN A 75 -7.36 -3.17 1.87
CA ASN A 75 -6.62 -4.41 1.64
C ASN A 75 -7.53 -5.66 1.73
N PRO A 76 -8.54 -5.77 0.85
CA PRO A 76 -9.53 -6.86 0.92
C PRO A 76 -8.83 -8.22 0.81
N PRO A 77 -9.26 -9.22 1.59
CA PRO A 77 -8.64 -10.54 1.56
C PRO A 77 -8.94 -11.22 0.21
N LEU A 78 -7.90 -11.44 -0.59
CA LEU A 78 -8.05 -12.16 -1.87
C LEU A 78 -8.35 -13.66 -1.68
N SER A 79 -8.08 -14.19 -0.50
CA SER A 79 -8.36 -15.56 -0.08
C SER A 79 -8.55 -15.61 1.44
N ALA A 80 -9.15 -16.70 1.94
CA ALA A 80 -9.37 -16.90 3.38
C ALA A 80 -8.07 -16.89 4.20
N ALA A 81 -6.94 -17.30 3.60
CA ALA A 81 -5.62 -17.26 4.23
C ALA A 81 -5.08 -15.84 4.49
N ARG A 82 -5.82 -14.80 4.07
CA ARG A 82 -5.43 -13.39 4.16
C ARG A 82 -6.41 -12.56 4.99
N SER A 83 -7.36 -13.19 5.69
CA SER A 83 -8.34 -12.51 6.54
C SER A 83 -7.72 -11.87 7.78
N ALA A 84 -8.32 -10.77 8.22
CA ALA A 84 -8.04 -10.07 9.46
C ALA A 84 -6.52 -9.85 9.69
N SER A 85 -6.00 -10.39 10.81
CA SER A 85 -4.60 -10.21 11.24
C SER A 85 -3.57 -10.92 10.35
N LEU A 86 -4.01 -11.71 9.36
CA LEU A 86 -3.13 -12.36 8.38
C LEU A 86 -2.73 -11.39 7.25
N SER A 87 -3.29 -10.17 7.22
CA SER A 87 -2.92 -9.10 6.30
C SER A 87 -2.63 -7.79 7.03
N THR A 88 -1.83 -6.92 6.41
CA THR A 88 -1.56 -5.58 6.95
C THR A 88 -2.79 -4.67 6.80
N ARG A 89 -3.22 -4.04 7.90
CA ARG A 89 -4.36 -3.11 7.97
C ARG A 89 -4.01 -1.80 8.69
N SER A 90 -2.76 -1.37 8.59
CA SER A 90 -2.21 -0.25 9.38
C SER A 90 -2.89 1.09 9.13
N VAL A 91 -3.50 1.27 7.96
CA VAL A 91 -4.23 2.49 7.55
C VAL A 91 -5.67 2.19 7.14
N HIS A 92 -6.18 1.03 7.57
CA HIS A 92 -7.60 0.72 7.42
C HIS A 92 -8.43 1.79 8.15
N PRO A 93 -9.59 2.22 7.64
CA PRO A 93 -10.42 3.24 8.27
C PRO A 93 -10.71 2.97 9.74
N ARG A 94 -11.02 1.71 10.07
CA ARG A 94 -11.17 1.24 11.46
C ARG A 94 -9.92 1.41 12.31
N THR A 95 -8.75 1.11 11.75
CA THR A 95 -7.47 1.25 12.46
C THR A 95 -7.20 2.71 12.77
N LEU A 96 -7.38 3.62 11.80
CA LEU A 96 -7.20 5.05 12.03
C LEU A 96 -8.24 5.61 13.02
N TYR A 97 -9.49 5.16 12.94
CA TYR A 97 -10.52 5.50 13.92
C TYR A 97 -10.14 5.10 15.35
N LEU A 98 -9.68 3.85 15.54
CA LEU A 98 -9.25 3.35 16.84
C LEU A 98 -8.01 4.07 17.34
N LEU A 99 -7.05 4.34 16.45
CA LEU A 99 -5.84 5.09 16.78
C LEU A 99 -6.17 6.52 17.25
N ASN A 100 -7.02 7.24 16.52
CA ASN A 100 -7.49 8.57 16.92
C ASN A 100 -8.30 8.54 18.22
N THR A 101 -9.04 7.46 18.47
CA THR A 101 -9.73 7.28 19.75
C THR A 101 -8.73 7.17 20.90
N VAL A 102 -7.69 6.34 20.75
CA VAL A 102 -6.61 6.24 21.75
C VAL A 102 -5.94 7.59 21.99
N ILE A 103 -5.60 8.33 20.92
CA ILE A 103 -4.97 9.65 21.04
C ILE A 103 -5.82 10.60 21.90
N ARG A 104 -7.13 10.71 21.61
CA ARG A 104 -8.03 11.56 22.40
C ARG A 104 -8.17 11.09 23.84
N THR A 105 -8.27 9.77 24.07
CA THR A 105 -8.39 9.20 25.43
C THR A 105 -7.18 9.51 26.29
N VAL A 106 -5.98 9.61 25.72
CA VAL A 106 -4.76 9.98 26.46
C VAL A 106 -4.49 11.48 26.51
N GLY A 107 -5.44 12.32 26.07
CA GLY A 107 -5.34 13.78 26.10
C GLY A 107 -4.55 14.41 24.94
N GLY A 108 -4.26 13.65 23.88
CA GLY A 108 -3.63 14.17 22.67
C GLY A 108 -4.63 14.84 21.71
N SER A 109 -4.15 15.81 20.93
CA SER A 109 -4.93 16.55 19.94
C SER A 109 -4.60 16.20 18.48
N VAL A 110 -3.49 15.50 18.22
CA VAL A 110 -3.05 15.14 16.86
C VAL A 110 -4.05 14.19 16.20
N THR A 111 -4.46 14.51 14.96
CA THR A 111 -5.34 13.65 14.17
C THR A 111 -4.55 12.88 13.10
N VAL A 112 -4.71 11.56 13.05
CA VAL A 112 -4.13 10.71 11.99
C VAL A 112 -5.15 10.47 10.89
N GLU A 113 -4.81 10.82 9.66
CA GLU A 113 -5.70 10.72 8.50
C GLU A 113 -5.01 10.07 7.30
N ASN A 114 -5.81 9.47 6.42
CA ASN A 114 -5.33 9.01 5.12
C ASN A 114 -6.02 9.85 4.02
N PRO A 115 -5.33 10.84 3.44
CA PRO A 115 -5.93 11.73 2.45
C PRO A 115 -6.26 11.03 1.12
N LEU A 116 -5.77 9.81 0.89
CA LEU A 116 -5.96 9.04 -0.34
C LEU A 116 -6.92 7.86 -0.18
N ALA A 117 -7.58 7.78 0.99
CA ALA A 117 -8.49 6.71 1.38
C ALA A 117 -9.58 6.40 0.34
N HIS A 118 -10.08 7.43 -0.35
CA HIS A 118 -11.18 7.32 -1.31
C HIS A 118 -10.74 7.38 -2.77
N LEU A 119 -9.46 7.13 -3.04
CA LEU A 119 -8.91 7.12 -4.39
C LEU A 119 -8.36 5.75 -4.74
N THR A 120 -8.61 5.29 -5.97
CA THR A 120 -7.88 4.12 -6.49
C THR A 120 -6.40 4.46 -6.71
N LYS A 121 -5.58 3.44 -6.96
CA LYS A 121 -4.18 3.67 -7.31
C LYS A 121 -4.04 4.46 -8.62
N GLY A 122 -4.87 4.20 -9.62
CA GLY A 122 -4.87 4.97 -10.87
C GLY A 122 -5.25 6.43 -10.65
N GLU A 123 -6.19 6.70 -9.75
CA GLU A 123 -6.58 8.07 -9.38
C GLU A 123 -5.49 8.81 -8.61
N VAL A 124 -4.79 8.11 -7.71
CA VAL A 124 -3.59 8.66 -7.03
C VAL A 124 -2.51 8.99 -8.06
N CYS A 125 -2.23 8.09 -9.01
CA CYS A 125 -1.27 8.36 -10.08
C CYS A 125 -1.72 9.55 -10.96
N ARG A 126 -3.01 9.65 -11.28
CA ARG A 126 -3.60 10.78 -12.01
C ARG A 126 -3.38 12.10 -11.28
N ALA A 127 -3.67 12.13 -9.98
CA ALA A 127 -3.48 13.30 -9.14
C ALA A 127 -2.00 13.72 -9.10
N ALA A 128 -1.09 12.76 -8.96
CA ALA A 128 0.35 13.02 -8.97
C ALA A 128 0.83 13.60 -10.31
N VAL A 129 0.40 13.04 -11.44
CA VAL A 129 0.74 13.57 -12.78
C VAL A 129 0.17 14.98 -12.98
N ARG A 130 -1.08 15.23 -12.57
CA ARG A 130 -1.69 16.58 -12.62
C ARG A 130 -0.97 17.58 -11.73
N ALA A 131 -0.48 17.14 -10.58
CA ALA A 131 0.38 17.93 -9.70
C ALA A 131 1.78 18.14 -10.29
N GLY A 132 2.09 17.56 -11.46
CA GLY A 132 3.29 17.71 -12.27
C GLY A 132 4.44 16.76 -11.91
N LEU A 133 4.17 15.64 -11.23
CA LEU A 133 5.19 14.60 -10.99
C LEU A 133 5.42 13.81 -12.29
N PRO A 134 6.67 13.77 -12.81
CA PRO A 134 6.97 13.00 -14.01
C PRO A 134 6.72 11.50 -13.80
N LEU A 135 6.29 10.80 -14.85
CA LEU A 135 6.04 9.36 -14.80
C LEU A 135 7.30 8.57 -14.38
N ALA A 136 8.49 9.00 -14.83
CA ALA A 136 9.76 8.39 -14.43
C ALA A 136 9.99 8.45 -12.91
N VAL A 137 9.56 9.53 -12.24
CA VAL A 137 9.67 9.65 -10.78
C VAL A 137 8.65 8.73 -10.10
N LEU A 138 7.43 8.62 -10.62
CA LEU A 138 6.44 7.66 -10.12
C LEU A 138 6.97 6.23 -10.24
N ALA A 139 7.67 5.90 -11.33
CA ALA A 139 8.28 4.61 -11.65
C ALA A 139 9.33 4.14 -10.63
N GLN A 140 10.03 5.07 -9.99
CA GLN A 140 11.13 4.80 -9.05
C GLN A 140 10.65 4.40 -7.64
N GLY A 141 9.37 4.61 -7.32
CA GLY A 141 8.82 4.30 -6.00
C GLY A 141 8.84 2.80 -5.67
N MET A 142 9.16 2.47 -4.41
CA MET A 142 9.06 1.12 -3.88
C MET A 142 7.66 0.89 -3.29
N CYS A 143 7.00 -0.19 -3.71
CA CYS A 143 5.69 -0.61 -3.18
C CYS A 143 5.67 -2.05 -2.67
N CYS A 144 6.73 -2.81 -2.94
CA CYS A 144 6.73 -4.25 -2.78
C CYS A 144 6.50 -4.69 -1.32
N GLY A 145 5.57 -5.62 -1.14
CA GLY A 145 5.24 -6.20 0.17
C GLY A 145 6.21 -7.28 0.66
N ALA A 146 7.15 -7.73 -0.19
CA ALA A 146 8.13 -8.75 0.20
C ALA A 146 9.01 -8.27 1.38
N PRO A 147 9.45 -9.16 2.28
CA PRO A 147 10.40 -8.81 3.33
C PRO A 147 11.66 -8.12 2.77
N PRO A 148 12.14 -7.01 3.36
CA PRO A 148 13.33 -6.31 2.89
C PRO A 148 14.58 -7.20 2.76
N ARG A 149 14.71 -8.24 3.58
CA ARG A 149 15.83 -9.20 3.53
C ARG A 149 15.87 -9.99 2.22
N GLN A 150 14.72 -10.34 1.66
CA GLN A 150 14.61 -11.07 0.39
C GLN A 150 14.98 -10.21 -0.83
N ARG A 151 15.21 -8.90 -0.63
CA ARG A 151 15.54 -7.94 -1.69
C ARG A 151 16.98 -7.43 -1.63
N ARG A 152 17.71 -7.66 -0.54
CA ARG A 152 19.08 -7.13 -0.39
C ARG A 152 19.98 -7.70 -1.48
N GLY A 153 20.64 -6.82 -2.24
CA GLY A 153 21.56 -7.19 -3.32
C GLY A 153 20.89 -7.43 -4.67
N LEU A 154 19.56 -7.33 -4.78
CA LEU A 154 18.86 -7.42 -6.06
C LEU A 154 18.89 -6.06 -6.80
N PRO A 155 18.96 -6.07 -8.14
CA PRO A 155 18.90 -4.85 -8.94
C PRO A 155 17.49 -4.24 -9.02
N TYR A 156 16.49 -4.87 -8.38
CA TYR A 156 15.08 -4.47 -8.42
C TYR A 156 14.53 -4.20 -7.02
N ASP A 157 13.78 -3.11 -6.87
CA ASP A 157 13.05 -2.78 -5.63
C ASP A 157 11.66 -3.42 -5.57
N ASN A 158 11.10 -3.80 -6.72
CA ASN A 158 9.74 -4.30 -6.86
C ASN A 158 9.72 -5.71 -7.48
N CYS A 159 9.05 -6.67 -6.84
CA CYS A 159 9.04 -8.06 -7.33
C CYS A 159 8.07 -8.30 -8.51
N GLY A 160 7.12 -7.38 -8.75
CA GLY A 160 6.16 -7.46 -9.86
C GLY A 160 4.98 -8.42 -9.66
N VAL A 161 5.01 -9.27 -8.64
CA VAL A 161 4.00 -10.34 -8.45
C VAL A 161 3.25 -10.29 -7.13
N CYS A 162 3.72 -9.53 -6.13
CA CYS A 162 2.98 -9.34 -4.88
C CYS A 162 1.78 -8.40 -5.08
N PHE A 163 0.75 -8.51 -4.23
CA PHE A 163 -0.47 -7.71 -4.36
C PHE A 163 -0.24 -6.19 -4.50
N PRO A 164 0.62 -5.53 -3.68
CA PRO A 164 0.96 -4.11 -3.89
C PRO A 164 1.59 -3.81 -5.25
N CYS A 165 2.44 -4.71 -5.78
CA CYS A 165 3.02 -4.54 -7.12
C CYS A 165 1.94 -4.67 -8.21
N LEU A 166 0.97 -5.57 -8.05
CA LEU A 166 -0.16 -5.73 -8.98
C LEU A 166 -1.07 -4.50 -8.97
N VAL A 167 -1.41 -3.97 -7.78
CA VAL A 167 -2.20 -2.73 -7.65
C VAL A 167 -1.46 -1.53 -8.23
N ARG A 168 -0.15 -1.43 -8.02
CA ARG A 168 0.70 -0.42 -8.66
C ARG A 168 0.61 -0.50 -10.19
N ARG A 169 0.83 -1.70 -10.74
CA ARG A 169 0.78 -1.93 -12.19
C ARG A 169 -0.58 -1.58 -12.76
N SER A 170 -1.67 -1.98 -12.10
CA SER A 170 -3.01 -1.66 -12.56
C SER A 170 -3.28 -0.17 -12.58
N GLY A 171 -2.88 0.56 -11.54
CA GLY A 171 -3.09 2.01 -11.48
C GLY A 171 -2.27 2.78 -12.52
N LEU A 172 -1.01 2.37 -12.76
CA LEU A 172 -0.18 2.99 -13.80
C LEU A 172 -0.75 2.69 -15.20
N LEU A 173 -1.00 1.42 -15.54
CA LEU A 173 -1.57 1.07 -16.85
C LEU A 173 -2.92 1.74 -17.10
N ALA A 174 -3.82 1.72 -16.11
CA ALA A 174 -5.14 2.35 -16.26
C ALA A 174 -5.07 3.85 -16.51
N ARG A 175 -4.02 4.54 -16.03
CA ARG A 175 -3.93 6.00 -16.15
C ARG A 175 -2.98 6.51 -17.22
N THR A 176 -1.85 5.84 -17.41
CA THR A 176 -0.78 6.29 -18.31
C THR A 176 -0.63 5.39 -19.53
N GLY A 177 -1.36 4.27 -19.61
CA GLY A 177 -1.23 3.28 -20.70
C GLY A 177 0.06 2.46 -20.65
N ILE A 178 1.05 2.90 -19.89
CA ILE A 178 2.36 2.27 -19.72
C ILE A 178 2.72 2.18 -18.24
N ASP A 179 3.50 1.16 -17.88
CA ASP A 179 4.12 1.00 -16.56
C ASP A 179 5.65 0.84 -16.71
N PRO A 180 6.42 1.92 -16.57
CA PRO A 180 7.88 1.87 -16.70
C PRO A 180 8.60 1.41 -15.43
N THR A 181 7.87 0.85 -14.44
CA THR A 181 8.49 0.37 -13.20
C THR A 181 9.43 -0.81 -13.48
N PRO A 182 10.68 -0.79 -13.00
CA PRO A 182 11.56 -1.95 -13.10
C PRO A 182 11.11 -3.02 -12.09
N TYR A 183 10.54 -4.10 -12.61
CA TYR A 183 10.14 -5.26 -11.83
C TYR A 183 11.12 -6.42 -12.02
N GLU A 184 11.31 -7.21 -10.95
CA GLU A 184 12.07 -8.46 -11.02
C GLU A 184 11.49 -9.46 -12.01
N THR A 185 10.15 -9.56 -12.09
CA THR A 185 9.46 -10.51 -12.97
C THR A 185 8.03 -10.05 -13.26
N THR A 186 7.34 -10.75 -14.16
CA THR A 186 5.96 -10.47 -14.54
C THR A 186 5.02 -11.56 -14.00
N PRO A 187 3.74 -11.27 -13.75
CA PRO A 187 2.81 -12.25 -13.15
C PRO A 187 2.60 -13.54 -13.96
N ARG A 188 2.96 -13.55 -15.25
CA ARG A 188 2.83 -14.69 -16.16
C ARG A 188 4.16 -15.36 -16.53
N HIS A 189 5.27 -14.95 -15.90
CA HIS A 189 6.57 -15.51 -16.24
C HIS A 189 6.55 -17.05 -16.05
N PRO A 190 6.87 -17.86 -17.08
CA PRO A 190 6.66 -19.32 -17.05
C PRO A 190 7.36 -20.04 -15.90
N SER A 191 8.54 -19.54 -15.51
CA SER A 191 9.36 -20.14 -14.43
C SER A 191 8.98 -19.66 -13.02
N LEU A 192 7.82 -19.01 -12.83
CA LEU A 192 7.39 -18.62 -11.50
C LEU A 192 7.04 -19.83 -10.64
N SER A 193 7.58 -19.87 -9.42
CA SER A 193 7.15 -20.85 -8.43
C SER A 193 5.68 -20.65 -8.05
N THR A 194 5.05 -21.73 -7.59
CA THR A 194 3.66 -21.72 -7.11
C THR A 194 3.42 -20.62 -6.07
N GLU A 195 4.32 -20.47 -5.09
CA GLU A 195 4.23 -19.44 -4.06
C GLU A 195 4.23 -18.03 -4.64
N ARG A 196 5.14 -17.73 -5.57
CA ARG A 196 5.24 -16.40 -6.20
C ARG A 196 4.05 -16.10 -7.11
N ALA A 197 3.43 -17.12 -7.70
CA ALA A 197 2.23 -17.00 -8.53
C ALA A 197 0.92 -16.94 -7.72
N GLU A 198 0.95 -17.17 -6.40
CA GLU A 198 -0.25 -17.27 -5.55
C GLU A 198 -1.10 -16.00 -5.57
N HIS A 199 -0.48 -14.82 -5.43
CA HIS A 199 -1.19 -13.55 -5.46
C HIS A 199 -1.86 -13.30 -6.82
N TRP A 200 -1.24 -13.71 -7.92
CA TRP A 200 -1.83 -13.61 -9.25
C TRP A 200 -3.06 -14.52 -9.40
N ARG A 201 -2.94 -15.79 -8.97
CA ARG A 201 -4.03 -16.77 -9.04
C ARG A 201 -5.23 -16.35 -8.17
N THR A 202 -4.98 -16.00 -6.91
CA THR A 202 -6.03 -15.54 -5.98
C THR A 202 -6.67 -14.23 -6.42
N LEU A 203 -5.90 -13.30 -6.98
CA LEU A 203 -6.44 -12.07 -7.56
C LEU A 203 -7.46 -12.38 -8.68
N ARG A 204 -7.13 -13.25 -9.63
CA ARG A 204 -8.03 -13.59 -10.74
C ARG A 204 -9.34 -14.21 -10.24
N ILE A 205 -9.27 -15.13 -9.27
CA ILE A 205 -10.44 -15.72 -8.64
C ILE A 205 -11.29 -14.64 -7.96
N TRP A 206 -10.65 -13.76 -7.19
CA TRP A 206 -11.33 -12.66 -6.50
C TRP A 206 -11.99 -11.66 -7.45
N LEU A 207 -11.36 -11.36 -8.60
CA LEU A 207 -11.93 -10.47 -9.62
C LEU A 207 -13.11 -11.08 -10.38
N GLY A 208 -13.16 -12.42 -10.46
CA GLY A 208 -14.23 -13.19 -11.11
C GLY A 208 -15.49 -13.37 -10.26
N ARG A 209 -15.47 -12.99 -8.98
CA ARG A 209 -16.63 -13.05 -8.08
C ARG A 209 -17.19 -11.66 -7.82
N PRO A 210 -18.50 -11.48 -7.58
CA PRO A 210 -19.04 -10.20 -7.09
C PRO A 210 -18.35 -9.77 -5.79
N TYR A 211 -18.24 -8.46 -5.56
CA TYR A 211 -17.77 -7.89 -4.29
C TYR A 211 -18.91 -7.11 -3.65
N THR A 212 -19.39 -7.59 -2.51
CA THR A 212 -20.60 -7.12 -1.85
C THR A 212 -20.29 -6.31 -0.59
N MET A 213 -21.33 -5.73 0.02
CA MET A 213 -21.20 -5.11 1.34
C MET A 213 -20.70 -6.10 2.41
N PHE A 214 -21.12 -7.36 2.34
CA PHE A 214 -20.64 -8.40 3.26
C PHE A 214 -19.13 -8.62 3.11
N ASP A 215 -18.60 -8.61 1.89
CA ASP A 215 -17.16 -8.73 1.65
C ASP A 215 -16.37 -7.50 2.14
N LEU A 216 -17.00 -6.32 2.13
CA LEU A 216 -16.39 -5.09 2.60
C LEU A 216 -16.24 -5.05 4.13
N ILE A 217 -17.30 -5.42 4.86
CA ILE A 217 -17.34 -5.25 6.32
C ILE A 217 -17.06 -6.55 7.09
N GLY A 218 -17.18 -7.70 6.43
CA GLY A 218 -17.12 -9.02 7.07
C GLY A 218 -15.74 -9.37 7.62
N ASP A 219 -14.69 -8.77 7.08
CA ASP A 219 -13.32 -9.01 7.55
C ASP A 219 -12.88 -8.02 8.63
N VAL A 220 -13.00 -6.71 8.37
CA VAL A 220 -12.83 -5.66 9.38
C VAL A 220 -13.94 -4.63 9.19
N PRO A 221 -14.73 -4.32 10.24
CA PRO A 221 -15.85 -3.40 10.10
C PRO A 221 -15.35 -1.97 9.84
N LEU A 222 -16.17 -1.17 9.16
CA LEU A 222 -15.90 0.26 9.02
C LEU A 222 -16.09 1.02 10.36
N PRO A 223 -15.56 2.24 10.48
CA PRO A 223 -15.87 3.10 11.62
C PRO A 223 -17.37 3.39 11.71
N PRO A 224 -17.90 3.64 12.93
CA PRO A 224 -19.30 4.04 13.10
C PRO A 224 -19.61 5.31 12.29
N GLY A 225 -20.81 5.40 11.71
CA GLY A 225 -21.25 6.57 10.93
C GLY A 225 -20.59 6.72 9.55
N THR A 226 -19.77 5.76 9.12
CA THR A 226 -19.13 5.81 7.79
C THR A 226 -20.04 5.23 6.70
N SER A 227 -20.22 5.95 5.59
CA SER A 227 -20.93 5.42 4.42
C SER A 227 -20.13 4.31 3.74
N ALA A 228 -20.71 3.10 3.68
CA ALA A 228 -20.12 1.97 2.98
C ALA A 228 -20.12 2.13 1.45
N ALA A 229 -21.02 2.96 0.90
CA ALA A 229 -21.17 3.14 -0.55
C ALA A 229 -19.89 3.67 -1.21
N ASN A 230 -19.25 4.68 -0.61
CA ASN A 230 -18.01 5.26 -1.12
C ASN A 230 -16.88 4.22 -1.13
N TRP A 231 -16.81 3.39 -0.10
CA TRP A 231 -15.80 2.33 0.00
C TRP A 231 -16.03 1.21 -1.02
N LEU A 232 -17.27 0.80 -1.23
CA LEU A 232 -17.63 -0.15 -2.28
C LEU A 232 -17.27 0.39 -3.66
N GLN A 233 -17.57 1.66 -3.94
CA GLN A 233 -17.25 2.30 -5.21
C GLN A 233 -15.74 2.33 -5.47
N VAL A 234 -14.93 2.66 -4.46
CA VAL A 234 -13.47 2.68 -4.57
C VAL A 234 -12.91 1.29 -4.85
N ILE A 235 -13.44 0.26 -4.17
CA ILE A 235 -13.02 -1.13 -4.43
C ILE A 235 -13.44 -1.57 -5.82
N GLU A 236 -14.67 -1.32 -6.26
CA GLU A 236 -15.10 -1.74 -7.59
C GLU A 236 -14.37 -1.00 -8.72
N SER A 237 -14.10 0.30 -8.54
CA SER A 237 -13.26 1.06 -9.46
C SER A 237 -11.84 0.50 -9.51
N GLY A 238 -11.26 0.17 -8.35
CA GLY A 238 -9.97 -0.49 -8.25
C GLY A 238 -9.96 -1.90 -8.88
N ARG A 239 -11.07 -2.65 -8.76
CA ARG A 239 -11.25 -3.95 -9.42
C ARG A 239 -11.30 -3.81 -10.93
N ALA A 240 -11.93 -2.76 -11.45
CA ALA A 240 -11.92 -2.47 -12.87
C ALA A 240 -10.51 -2.21 -13.41
N GLU A 241 -9.67 -1.44 -12.67
CA GLU A 241 -8.25 -1.25 -13.01
C GLU A 241 -7.50 -2.59 -13.03
N LEU A 242 -7.70 -3.42 -12.01
CA LEU A 242 -7.06 -4.74 -11.91
C LEU A 242 -7.50 -5.68 -13.04
N ARG A 243 -8.79 -5.69 -13.42
CA ARG A 243 -9.29 -6.46 -14.55
C ARG A 243 -8.68 -5.99 -15.88
N ALA A 244 -8.53 -4.68 -16.07
CA ALA A 244 -7.87 -4.14 -17.26
C ALA A 244 -6.40 -4.57 -17.33
N MET A 245 -5.68 -4.55 -16.21
CA MET A 245 -4.30 -5.04 -16.12
C MET A 245 -4.18 -6.54 -16.39
N VAL A 246 -5.15 -7.35 -15.92
CA VAL A 246 -5.20 -8.79 -16.24
C VAL A 246 -5.36 -9.01 -17.74
N ARG A 247 -6.30 -8.29 -18.40
CA ARG A 247 -6.48 -8.38 -19.86
C ARG A 247 -5.23 -7.95 -20.63
N TRP A 248 -4.60 -6.86 -20.21
CA TRP A 248 -3.34 -6.41 -20.80
C TRP A 248 -2.23 -7.46 -20.68
N ALA A 249 -2.10 -8.10 -19.51
CA ALA A 249 -1.14 -9.19 -19.32
C ALA A 249 -1.50 -10.45 -20.12
N GLU A 250 -2.77 -10.63 -20.50
CA GLU A 250 -3.23 -11.71 -21.36
C GLU A 250 -2.96 -11.43 -22.85
N SER A 251 -3.03 -10.18 -23.31
CA SER A 251 -2.71 -9.80 -24.69
C SER A 251 -1.21 -9.76 -25.01
N GLU A 252 -0.37 -9.48 -24.01
CA GLU A 252 1.11 -9.42 -24.16
C GLU A 252 1.79 -10.79 -24.07
N ALA A 253 1.04 -11.89 -23.92
CA ALA A 253 1.63 -13.22 -23.80
C ALA A 253 2.15 -13.72 -25.16
N PRO A 254 3.40 -14.23 -25.25
CA PRO A 254 3.88 -14.86 -26.47
C PRO A 254 3.02 -16.09 -26.79
N GLY A 255 2.28 -16.03 -27.91
CA GLY A 255 1.33 -17.06 -28.35
C GLY A 255 -0.11 -16.58 -28.60
N ALA A 256 -0.40 -15.28 -28.51
CA ALA A 256 -1.66 -14.69 -28.97
C ALA A 256 -1.53 -14.14 -30.41
N ALA A 257 -1.18 -15.03 -31.34
CA ALA A 257 -1.32 -14.87 -32.80
C ALA A 257 -1.41 -16.27 -33.41
#